data_AF-A0A8T5TM05-F1
#
_entry.id   AF-A0A8T5TM05-F1
#
_cell.length_a   1.000
_cell.length_b   1.000
_cell.length_c   1.000
_cell.angle_alpha   90.00
_cell.angle_beta   90.00
_cell.angle_gamma   90.00
#
_symmetry.space_group_name_H-M   'P 1'
#
loop_
_entity.id
_entity.type
_entity.pdbx_description
1 polymer ?
#
loop_
_entity_poly.entity_id
_entity_poly.type
_entity_poly.pdbx_seq_one_letter_code
_entity_poly.pdbx_strand_id
1 'polypeptide(L)' 'MTASKTKIQEAYTCNKCGFGMIDRKLSINNHGAVKYIRIRQCSICRHWYSLD' A
#
# COMPACT_ATOMS: atom_id res chain seq x y z
N MET A 1 -29.82 -10.63 -12.39
CA MET A 1 -28.38 -10.27 -12.46
C MET A 1 -27.96 -9.76 -11.09
N THR A 2 -27.39 -10.62 -10.25
CA THR A 2 -26.86 -10.23 -8.95
C THR A 2 -25.58 -9.46 -9.17
N ALA A 3 -25.67 -8.13 -9.16
CA ALA A 3 -24.52 -7.26 -9.08
C ALA A 3 -23.87 -7.51 -7.71
N SER A 4 -22.93 -8.43 -7.67
CA SER A 4 -21.97 -8.54 -6.58
C SER A 4 -21.42 -7.13 -6.38
N LYS A 5 -21.72 -6.53 -5.22
CA LYS A 5 -21.05 -5.32 -4.76
C LYS A 5 -19.59 -5.69 -4.59
N THR A 6 -18.84 -5.66 -5.68
CA THR A 6 -17.40 -5.63 -5.68
C THR A 6 -17.09 -4.46 -4.78
N LYS A 7 -16.67 -4.75 -3.54
CA LYS A 7 -16.07 -3.75 -2.68
C LYS A 7 -14.99 -3.16 -3.57
N ILE A 8 -15.26 -1.97 -4.12
CA ILE A 8 -14.25 -1.17 -4.77
C ILE A 8 -13.30 -0.93 -3.61
N GLN A 9 -12.29 -1.79 -3.47
CA GLN A 9 -11.15 -1.53 -2.61
C GLN A 9 -10.66 -0.21 -3.14
N GLU A 10 -10.94 0.87 -2.40
CA GLU A 10 -10.59 2.22 -2.81
C GLU A 10 -9.14 2.17 -3.27
N ALA A 11 -8.95 2.30 -4.58
CA ALA A 11 -7.63 2.24 -5.17
C ALA A 11 -6.97 3.56 -4.76
N TYR A 12 -6.24 3.50 -3.65
CA TYR A 12 -5.57 4.67 -3.12
C TYR A 12 -4.65 5.24 -4.19
N THR A 13 -4.85 6.52 -4.50
CA THR A 13 -4.11 7.20 -5.55
C THR A 13 -2.89 7.87 -4.94
N CYS A 14 -1.74 7.76 -5.62
CA CYS A 14 -0.52 8.39 -5.17
C CYS A 14 -0.59 9.90 -5.38
N ASN A 15 -0.54 10.68 -4.31
CA ASN A 15 -0.53 12.14 -4.38
C ASN A 15 0.62 12.74 -5.19
N LYS A 16 1.70 11.98 -5.44
CA LYS A 16 2.85 12.46 -6.24
C LYS A 16 2.69 12.32 -7.74
N CYS A 17 1.99 11.28 -8.22
CA CYS A 17 1.95 10.97 -9.64
C CYS A 17 0.56 10.57 -10.16
N GLY A 18 -0.46 10.51 -9.31
CA GLY A 18 -1.83 10.17 -9.71
C GLY A 18 -2.07 8.69 -10.05
N PHE A 19 -1.07 7.82 -9.88
CA PHE A 19 -1.21 6.39 -10.13
C PHE A 19 -1.63 5.61 -8.90
N GLY A 20 -2.20 4.42 -9.11
CA GLY A 20 -2.61 3.52 -8.04
C GLY A 20 -1.48 3.11 -7.10
N MET A 21 -1.82 2.96 -5.82
CA MET A 21 -0.96 2.44 -4.78
C MET A 21 -1.41 1.04 -4.35
N ILE A 22 -0.45 0.25 -3.90
CA ILE A 22 -0.64 -1.12 -3.42
C ILE A 22 -0.10 -1.23 -2.00
N ASP A 23 -0.82 -1.99 -1.16
CA ASP A 23 -0.36 -2.27 0.19
C ASP A 23 0.69 -3.40 0.17
N ARG A 24 1.78 -3.19 0.89
CA ARG A 24 2.94 -4.08 0.96
C ARG A 24 3.42 -4.21 2.39
N LYS A 25 4.07 -5.33 2.71
CA LYS A 25 4.81 -5.49 3.96
C LYS A 25 6.29 -5.21 3.70
N LEU A 26 6.88 -4.33 4.50
CA LEU A 26 8.30 -4.04 4.45
C LEU A 26 8.96 -4.62 5.70
N SER A 27 10.01 -5.41 5.52
CA SER A 27 10.87 -5.85 6.62
C SER A 27 11.80 -4.71 7.00
N ILE A 28 11.74 -4.28 8.26
CA ILE A 28 12.67 -3.33 8.86
C ILE A 28 13.47 -4.06 9.93
N ASN A 29 14.76 -3.75 10.03
CA ASN A 29 15.57 -4.19 11.15
C ASN A 29 15.30 -3.24 12.33
N ASN A 30 14.77 -3.78 13.40
CA ASN A 30 14.55 -3.08 14.65
C ASN A 30 15.42 -3.72 15.74
N HIS A 31 16.57 -3.11 16.02
CA HIS A 31 17.47 -3.53 17.10
C HIS A 31 17.89 -5.01 17.03
N GLY A 32 18.17 -5.51 15.81
CA GLY A 32 18.56 -6.91 15.59
C GLY A 32 17.40 -7.88 15.40
N ALA A 33 16.15 -7.41 15.52
CA ALA A 33 14.95 -8.19 15.20
C ALA A 33 14.33 -7.71 13.88
N VAL A 34 13.86 -8.65 13.05
CA VAL A 34 13.10 -8.32 11.84
C VAL A 34 11.66 -8.00 12.23
N LYS A 35 11.24 -6.74 12.08
CA LYS A 35 9.84 -6.32 12.21
C LYS A 35 9.26 -6.09 10.82
N TYR A 36 7.98 -6.42 10.63
CA TYR A 36 7.26 -6.12 9.40
C TYR A 36 6.31 -4.96 9.63
N ILE A 37 6.50 -3.87 8.87
CA ILE A 37 5.57 -2.75 8.82
C ILE A 37 4.70 -2.85 7.58
N ARG A 38 3.48 -2.32 7.65
CA ARG A 38 2.62 -2.20 6.47
C ARG A 38 2.85 -0.85 5.84
N ILE A 39 3.12 -0.84 4.55
CA ILE A 39 3.28 0.38 3.76
C ILE A 39 2.30 0.36 2.60
N ARG A 40 1.93 1.55 2.14
CA ARG A 40 1.23 1.73 0.88
C ARG A 40 2.19 2.33 -0.11
N GLN A 41 2.52 1.61 -1.18
CA GLN A 41 3.51 2.01 -2.17
C GLN A 41 2.87 2.23 -3.55
N CYS A 42 3.21 3.35 -4.19
CA CYS A 42 2.83 3.59 -5.59
C CYS A 42 3.53 2.61 -6.52
N SER A 43 2.77 2.04 -7.47
CA SER A 43 3.30 1.11 -8.47
C SER A 43 4.29 1.75 -9.43
N ILE A 44 4.16 3.06 -9.68
CA ILE A 44 4.98 3.80 -10.66
C ILE A 44 6.14 4.54 -10.00
N CYS A 45 5.87 5.56 -9.19
CA CYS A 45 6.93 6.42 -8.64
C CYS A 45 7.61 5.82 -7.39
N ARG A 46 7.19 4.62 -6.96
CA ARG A 46 7.68 3.89 -5.77
C ARG A 46 7.55 4.64 -4.44
N HIS A 47 6.98 5.83 -4.43
CA HIS A 47 6.72 6.59 -3.21
C HIS A 47 5.76 5.80 -2.32
N TRP A 48 6.04 5.80 -1.02
CA TRP A 48 5.28 5.01 -0.07
C TRP A 48 4.99 5.78 1.21
N TYR A 49 3.89 5.41 1.85
CA TYR A 49 3.47 5.90 3.16
C TYR A 49 3.41 4.72 4.13
N SER A 50 3.77 4.95 5.39
CA SER A 50 3.54 3.97 6.44
C SER A 50 2.04 3.90 6.75
N LEU A 51 1.54 2.69 7.01
CA LEU A 51 0.18 2.43 7.47
C LEU A 51 0.14 2.00 8.96
N ASP A 52 1.29 2.04 9.64
CA ASP A 52 1.43 1.85 11.10
C ASP A 52 0.73 2.98 11.89
#